data_AF-A0A2R6HKM7-F1
#
_entry.id   AF-A0A2R6HKM7-F1
#
_cell.length_a   1.000
_cell.length_b   1.000
_cell.length_c   1.000
_cell.angle_alpha   90.00
_cell.angle_beta   90.00
_cell.angle_gamma   90.00
#
_symmetry.space_group_name_H-M   'P 1'
#
loop_
_entity.id
_entity.type
_entity.pdbx_description
1 polymer ?
#
loop_
_entity_poly.entity_id
_entity_poly.type
_entity_poly.pdbx_seq_one_letter_code
_entity_poly.pdbx_strand_id
1 'polypeptide(L)'
;MPHQPTISEESEFGGPPRRLPDQDAVLVGRVVDDSEFGSLVAYYIRGRGDILLGRYENRELVPRYCIECESRLMSACVREFSRADVETELSSVGKALLQAWHFGNLTPLSHKQSHAYALRERAGFGRDETAAILSISPSTVDTHLQRAKEKLAAAENLVRFVRVDPEDLADADPEFFDEAGVGEDANSSNDIIPLS
;
A
#
# COMPACT_ATOMS: atom_id res chain seq x y z
N MET A 1 20.51 22.12 -27.65
CA MET A 1 19.07 21.94 -27.95
C MET A 1 18.29 22.22 -26.69
N PRO A 2 17.14 22.92 -26.73
CA PRO A 2 16.30 23.08 -25.55
C PRO A 2 15.78 21.69 -25.13
N HIS A 3 15.89 21.38 -23.84
CA HIS A 3 15.33 20.17 -23.26
C HIS A 3 13.81 20.24 -23.35
N GLN A 4 13.17 19.17 -23.84
CA GLN A 4 11.72 19.06 -23.89
C GLN A 4 11.27 18.16 -22.72
N PRO A 5 10.48 18.67 -21.76
CA PRO A 5 10.08 17.89 -20.61
C PRO A 5 9.20 16.69 -21.00
N THR A 6 9.52 15.53 -20.44
CA THR A 6 8.73 14.30 -20.52
C THR A 6 7.58 14.38 -19.52
N ILE A 7 6.35 14.07 -19.97
CA ILE A 7 5.15 14.06 -19.12
C ILE A 7 4.30 12.82 -19.41
N SER A 8 3.48 12.40 -18.44
CA SER A 8 2.44 11.38 -18.67
C SER A 8 1.31 11.95 -19.52
N GLU A 9 0.73 11.15 -20.42
CA GLU A 9 -0.46 11.55 -21.20
C GLU A 9 -1.70 11.67 -20.31
N GLU A 10 -1.80 10.83 -19.28
CA GLU A 10 -2.89 10.92 -18.32
C GLU A 10 -2.73 12.12 -17.38
N SER A 11 -3.76 12.95 -17.34
CA SER A 11 -3.86 14.16 -16.52
C SER A 11 -5.11 14.14 -15.65
N GLU A 12 -5.04 14.87 -14.54
CA GLU A 12 -6.15 15.03 -13.59
C GLU A 12 -6.35 16.52 -13.29
N PHE A 13 -7.44 16.87 -12.61
CA PHE A 13 -7.74 18.25 -12.19
C PHE A 13 -7.75 19.30 -13.31
N GLY A 14 -8.05 18.90 -14.54
CA GLY A 14 -8.16 19.81 -15.69
C GLY A 14 -6.83 20.17 -16.36
N GLY A 15 -5.73 19.46 -16.09
CA GLY A 15 -4.49 19.67 -16.85
C GLY A 15 -3.22 19.02 -16.30
N PRO A 16 -2.93 19.07 -14.99
CA PRO A 16 -1.72 18.49 -14.41
C PRO A 16 -1.53 17.00 -14.74
N PRO A 17 -0.39 16.57 -15.28
CA PRO A 17 -0.14 15.18 -15.63
C PRO A 17 0.11 14.35 -14.37
N ARG A 18 -0.32 13.08 -14.39
CA ARG A 18 -0.16 12.15 -13.26
C ARG A 18 1.30 11.97 -12.84
N ARG A 19 2.23 12.09 -13.79
CA ARG A 19 3.67 11.97 -13.54
C ARG A 19 4.44 13.05 -14.28
N LEU A 20 5.51 13.54 -13.64
CA LEU A 20 6.56 14.36 -14.23
C LEU A 20 7.88 13.59 -14.13
N PRO A 21 8.19 12.70 -15.09
CA PRO A 21 9.39 11.88 -15.09
C PRO A 21 10.69 12.65 -14.82
N ASP A 22 10.87 13.82 -15.43
CA ASP A 22 12.10 14.61 -15.28
C ASP A 22 12.27 15.19 -13.87
N GLN A 23 11.18 15.30 -13.11
CA GLN A 23 11.17 15.76 -11.73
C GLN A 23 10.98 14.61 -10.72
N ASP A 24 10.98 13.35 -11.18
CA ASP A 24 10.70 12.16 -10.38
C ASP A 24 9.44 12.31 -9.51
N ALA A 25 8.40 12.90 -10.11
CA ALA A 25 7.22 13.38 -9.41
C ALA A 25 5.95 12.60 -9.78
N VAL A 26 5.10 12.37 -8.77
CA VAL A 26 3.79 11.74 -8.92
C VAL A 26 2.71 12.64 -8.33
N LEU A 27 1.68 12.96 -9.12
CA LEU A 27 0.54 13.79 -8.68
C LEU A 27 -0.28 13.01 -7.65
N VAL A 28 -0.38 13.55 -6.43
CA VAL A 28 -1.12 12.92 -5.32
C VAL A 28 -2.39 13.67 -4.96
N GLY A 29 -2.55 14.92 -5.37
CA GLY A 29 -3.77 15.69 -5.13
C GLY A 29 -3.65 17.16 -5.47
N ARG A 30 -4.56 17.95 -4.91
CA ARG A 30 -4.56 19.42 -4.93
C ARG A 30 -5.21 19.98 -3.68
N VAL A 31 -4.97 21.26 -3.40
CA VAL A 31 -5.71 22.03 -2.41
C VAL A 31 -6.91 22.68 -3.08
N VAL A 32 -8.08 22.60 -2.44
CA VAL A 32 -9.38 23.07 -2.97
C VAL A 32 -10.05 24.13 -2.11
N ASP A 33 -9.41 24.58 -1.04
CA ASP A 33 -9.92 25.70 -0.23
C ASP A 33 -9.73 27.08 -0.91
N ASP A 34 -10.40 28.09 -0.35
CA ASP A 34 -10.28 29.49 -0.74
C ASP A 34 -9.06 30.20 -0.10
N SER A 35 -8.05 29.44 0.34
CA SER A 35 -6.87 30.00 1.00
C SER A 35 -5.80 30.47 0.00
N GLU A 36 -4.65 30.96 0.50
CA GLU A 36 -3.48 31.24 -0.33
C GLU A 36 -2.92 30.00 -1.06
N PHE A 37 -3.28 28.80 -0.58
CA PHE A 37 -2.92 27.51 -1.17
C PHE A 37 -3.92 27.05 -2.23
N GLY A 38 -5.02 27.78 -2.44
CA GLY A 38 -6.09 27.42 -3.36
C GLY A 38 -5.55 27.11 -4.77
N SER A 39 -6.02 26.00 -5.33
CA SER A 39 -5.63 25.49 -6.66
C SER A 39 -4.17 25.01 -6.80
N LEU A 40 -3.38 24.95 -5.73
CA LEU A 40 -2.05 24.34 -5.80
C LEU A 40 -2.16 22.82 -5.96
N VAL A 41 -1.34 22.28 -6.85
CA VAL A 41 -1.22 20.83 -7.08
C VAL A 41 -0.16 20.25 -6.15
N ALA A 42 -0.42 19.05 -5.68
CA ALA A 42 0.43 18.31 -4.77
C ALA A 42 1.11 17.16 -5.53
N TYR A 43 2.44 17.20 -5.61
CA TYR A 43 3.24 16.11 -6.15
C TYR A 43 4.15 15.53 -5.09
N TYR A 44 4.17 14.21 -4.97
CA TYR A 44 5.23 13.52 -4.24
C TYR A 44 6.49 13.51 -5.08
N ILE A 45 7.60 14.03 -4.53
CA ILE A 45 8.91 14.08 -5.17
C ILE A 45 9.79 13.00 -4.57
N ARG A 46 10.04 11.93 -5.30
CA ARG A 46 10.67 10.73 -4.76
C ARG A 46 12.12 10.94 -4.33
N GLY A 47 12.90 11.75 -5.05
CA GLY A 47 14.25 12.11 -4.64
C GLY A 47 14.34 12.84 -3.30
N ARG A 48 13.26 13.52 -2.87
CA ARG A 48 13.18 14.21 -1.57
C ARG A 48 12.51 13.34 -0.51
N GLY A 49 11.51 12.56 -0.91
CA GLY A 49 10.66 11.81 -0.01
C GLY A 49 9.56 12.65 0.63
N ASP A 50 9.18 13.76 -0.02
CA ASP A 50 8.21 14.75 0.47
C ASP A 50 7.17 15.09 -0.60
N ILE A 51 6.08 15.74 -0.19
CA ILE A 51 5.10 16.32 -1.11
C ILE A 51 5.38 17.82 -1.27
N LEU A 52 5.50 18.27 -2.51
CA LEU A 52 5.57 19.69 -2.85
C LEU A 52 4.22 20.18 -3.35
N LEU A 53 3.78 21.33 -2.82
CA LEU A 53 2.65 22.08 -3.31
C LEU A 53 3.15 23.18 -4.23
N GLY A 54 2.58 23.26 -5.43
CA GLY A 54 3.05 24.22 -6.43
C GLY A 54 2.04 24.48 -7.52
N ARG A 55 2.47 25.27 -8.50
CA ARG A 55 1.72 25.50 -9.73
C ARG A 55 2.31 24.63 -10.84
N TYR A 56 1.44 24.08 -11.67
CA TYR A 56 1.86 23.40 -12.89
C TYR A 56 1.86 24.40 -14.04
N GLU A 57 3.04 24.84 -14.47
CA GLU A 57 3.23 25.86 -15.50
C GLU A 57 4.37 25.43 -16.42
N ASN A 58 4.26 25.71 -17.73
CA ASN A 58 5.28 25.37 -18.72
C ASN A 58 5.73 23.89 -18.70
N ARG A 59 4.81 22.98 -18.39
CA ARG A 59 5.04 21.52 -18.26
C ARG A 59 5.89 21.09 -17.07
N GLU A 60 6.10 21.96 -16.09
CA GLU A 60 6.87 21.68 -14.89
C GLU A 60 6.09 22.05 -13.64
N LEU A 61 6.40 21.38 -12.53
CA LEU A 61 5.98 21.82 -11.22
C LEU A 61 6.90 22.94 -10.74
N VAL A 62 6.31 24.10 -10.47
CA VAL A 62 6.96 25.22 -9.77
C VAL A 62 6.55 25.17 -8.30
N PRO A 63 7.40 24.60 -7.41
CA PRO A 63 7.05 24.40 -6.01
C PRO A 63 7.01 25.72 -5.24
N ARG A 64 6.07 25.83 -4.30
CA ARG A 64 5.90 26.98 -3.40
C ARG A 64 5.98 26.59 -1.93
N TYR A 65 5.41 25.43 -1.60
CA TYR A 65 5.37 24.92 -0.23
C TYR A 65 5.74 23.43 -0.20
N CYS A 66 6.07 22.95 0.98
CA CYS A 66 6.43 21.56 1.25
C CYS A 66 5.55 21.04 2.38
N ILE A 67 5.01 19.84 2.20
CA ILE A 67 4.40 19.06 3.28
C ILE A 67 5.50 18.15 3.81
N GLU A 68 5.96 18.41 5.03
CA GLU A 68 6.94 17.58 5.70
C GLU A 68 6.31 16.23 6.03
N CYS A 69 6.96 15.15 5.56
CA CYS A 69 6.53 13.80 5.88
C CYS A 69 7.41 13.21 6.98
N GLU A 70 6.80 12.61 8.00
CA GLU A 70 7.54 11.86 9.03
C GLU A 70 8.26 10.62 8.45
N SER A 71 7.81 10.15 7.29
CA SER A 71 8.35 8.97 6.61
C SER A 71 8.45 9.22 5.12
N ARG A 72 9.55 8.73 4.51
CA ARG A 72 9.77 8.75 3.06
C ARG A 72 8.90 7.73 2.30
N LEU A 73 7.99 7.05 2.97
CA LEU A 73 7.01 6.20 2.29
C LEU A 73 5.97 7.08 1.62
N MET A 74 5.85 6.96 0.30
CA MET A 74 4.89 7.74 -0.50
C MET A 74 3.47 7.71 0.05
N SER A 75 2.99 6.56 0.54
CA SER A 75 1.66 6.44 1.16
C SER A 75 1.55 7.12 2.53
N ALA A 76 2.64 7.20 3.29
CA ALA A 76 2.67 7.96 4.53
C ALA A 76 2.61 9.46 4.24
N CYS A 77 3.40 9.96 3.28
CA CYS A 77 3.28 11.33 2.80
C CYS A 77 1.86 11.69 2.35
N VAL A 78 1.21 10.83 1.57
CA VAL A 78 -0.17 11.07 1.13
C VAL A 78 -1.14 11.14 2.30
N ARG A 79 -0.93 10.32 3.33
CA ARG A 79 -1.74 10.35 4.56
C ARG A 79 -1.54 11.66 5.33
N GLU A 80 -0.30 12.15 5.43
CA GLU A 80 -0.03 13.46 6.05
C GLU A 80 -0.64 14.60 5.24
N PHE A 81 -0.53 14.57 3.90
CA PHE A 81 -1.21 15.54 3.03
C PHE A 81 -2.73 15.53 3.21
N SER A 82 -3.36 14.36 3.31
CA SER A 82 -4.81 14.24 3.56
C SER A 82 -5.27 14.71 4.95
N ARG A 83 -4.32 14.96 5.86
CA ARG A 83 -4.56 15.40 7.24
C ARG A 83 -4.08 16.82 7.50
N ALA A 84 -3.51 17.48 6.49
CA ALA A 84 -3.11 18.86 6.59
C ALA A 84 -4.32 19.74 6.93
N ASP A 85 -4.08 20.85 7.62
CA ASP A 85 -5.12 21.81 8.04
C ASP A 85 -5.57 22.72 6.89
N VAL A 86 -5.83 22.10 5.73
CA VAL A 86 -6.29 22.71 4.47
C VAL A 86 -7.22 21.73 3.76
N GLU A 87 -8.18 22.24 3.00
CA GLU A 87 -9.10 21.35 2.27
C GLU A 87 -8.38 20.75 1.06
N THR A 88 -8.29 19.42 1.00
CA THR A 88 -7.55 18.71 -0.05
C THR A 88 -8.44 17.77 -0.85
N GLU A 89 -8.11 17.65 -2.13
CA GLU A 89 -8.68 16.63 -3.02
C GLU A 89 -7.56 15.71 -3.50
N LEU A 90 -7.66 14.41 -3.19
CA LEU A 90 -6.69 13.42 -3.64
C LEU A 90 -6.91 13.04 -5.11
N SER A 91 -5.79 12.85 -5.83
CA SER A 91 -5.79 12.26 -7.17
C SER A 91 -6.18 10.79 -7.13
N SER A 92 -6.41 10.17 -8.28
CA SER A 92 -6.60 8.72 -8.38
C SER A 92 -5.45 7.94 -7.73
N VAL A 93 -4.21 8.37 -7.96
CA VAL A 93 -3.01 7.81 -7.34
C VAL A 93 -2.97 8.10 -5.84
N GLY A 94 -3.30 9.33 -5.42
CA GLY A 94 -3.38 9.70 -4.00
C GLY A 94 -4.37 8.83 -3.23
N LYS A 95 -5.58 8.62 -3.78
CA LYS A 95 -6.60 7.75 -3.17
C LYS A 95 -6.09 6.31 -3.02
N ALA A 96 -5.45 5.76 -4.06
CA ALA A 96 -4.89 4.42 -4.02
C ALA A 96 -3.74 4.31 -3.00
N LEU A 97 -2.89 5.33 -2.89
CA LEU A 97 -1.79 5.36 -1.93
C LEU A 97 -2.27 5.53 -0.50
N LEU A 98 -3.35 6.29 -0.26
CA LEU A 98 -3.99 6.36 1.05
C LEU A 98 -4.53 4.98 1.46
N GLN A 99 -5.18 4.27 0.53
CA GLN A 99 -5.58 2.88 0.78
C GLN A 99 -4.37 1.97 1.04
N ALA A 100 -3.26 2.13 0.32
CA ALA A 100 -2.03 1.38 0.57
C ALA A 100 -1.46 1.64 1.98
N TRP A 101 -1.59 2.88 2.48
CA TRP A 101 -1.23 3.20 3.86
C TRP A 101 -2.07 2.38 4.84
N HIS A 102 -3.39 2.32 4.66
CA HIS A 102 -4.28 1.53 5.50
C HIS A 102 -3.96 0.04 5.43
N PHE A 103 -3.77 -0.53 4.23
CA PHE A 103 -3.40 -1.95 4.09
C PHE A 103 -2.11 -2.27 4.84
N GLY A 104 -1.07 -1.45 4.70
CA GLY A 104 0.22 -1.73 5.33
C GLY A 104 0.22 -1.63 6.86
N ASN A 105 -0.77 -0.96 7.44
CA ASN A 105 -0.89 -0.80 8.90
C ASN A 105 -1.95 -1.71 9.53
N LEU A 106 -2.98 -2.11 8.77
CA LEU A 106 -4.14 -2.84 9.28
C LEU A 106 -4.20 -4.30 8.82
N THR A 107 -3.25 -4.74 7.99
CA THR A 107 -3.22 -6.10 7.46
C THR A 107 -1.81 -6.70 7.56
N PRO A 108 -1.63 -8.01 7.32
CA PRO A 108 -0.31 -8.67 7.30
C PRO A 108 0.60 -8.27 6.12
N LEU A 109 0.16 -7.33 5.27
CA LEU A 109 0.91 -6.88 4.10
C LEU A 109 2.04 -5.92 4.50
N SER A 110 3.21 -6.08 3.88
CA SER A 110 4.23 -5.02 3.97
C SER A 110 3.77 -3.78 3.19
N HIS A 111 4.37 -2.61 3.45
CA HIS A 111 4.04 -1.40 2.68
C HIS A 111 4.25 -1.59 1.17
N LYS A 112 5.35 -2.24 0.75
CA LYS A 112 5.61 -2.53 -0.68
C LYS A 112 4.52 -3.41 -1.31
N GLN A 113 4.06 -4.42 -0.57
CA GLN A 113 2.94 -5.30 -1.00
C GLN A 113 1.63 -4.51 -1.07
N SER A 114 1.39 -3.65 -0.09
CA SER A 114 0.21 -2.81 0.01
C SER A 114 0.12 -1.78 -1.12
N HIS A 115 1.25 -1.18 -1.51
CA HIS A 115 1.33 -0.27 -2.65
C HIS A 115 0.94 -0.96 -3.95
N ALA A 116 1.55 -2.12 -4.24
CA ALA A 116 1.25 -2.87 -5.45
C ALA A 116 -0.22 -3.33 -5.49
N TYR A 117 -0.73 -3.84 -4.36
CA TYR A 117 -2.11 -4.31 -4.25
C TYR A 117 -3.14 -3.18 -4.42
N ALA A 118 -2.96 -2.05 -3.73
CA ALA A 118 -3.90 -0.95 -3.82
C ALA A 118 -3.92 -0.32 -5.23
N LEU A 119 -2.75 -0.13 -5.86
CA LEU A 119 -2.67 0.43 -7.21
C LEU A 119 -3.25 -0.53 -8.26
N ARG A 120 -2.89 -1.81 -8.23
CA ARG A 120 -3.32 -2.79 -9.25
C ARG A 120 -4.75 -3.28 -9.06
N GLU A 121 -5.10 -3.71 -7.85
CA GLU A 121 -6.37 -4.43 -7.61
C GLU A 121 -7.50 -3.53 -7.13
N ARG A 122 -7.18 -2.44 -6.42
CA ARG A 122 -8.21 -1.52 -5.91
C ARG A 122 -8.46 -0.34 -6.82
N ALA A 123 -7.41 0.21 -7.42
CA ALA A 123 -7.50 1.36 -8.31
C ALA A 123 -7.44 1.01 -9.81
N GLY A 124 -7.07 -0.23 -10.16
CA GLY A 124 -7.11 -0.71 -11.55
C GLY A 124 -5.98 -0.20 -12.45
N PHE A 125 -4.93 0.39 -11.88
CA PHE A 125 -3.81 0.88 -12.68
C PHE A 125 -3.10 -0.26 -13.42
N GLY A 126 -2.61 0.05 -14.61
CA GLY A 126 -1.84 -0.89 -15.42
C GLY A 126 -0.56 -1.35 -14.72
N ARG A 127 0.01 -2.45 -15.23
CA ARG A 127 1.27 -3.00 -14.72
C ARG A 127 2.42 -2.02 -14.82
N ASP A 128 2.68 -1.54 -16.03
CA ASP A 128 3.81 -0.67 -16.31
C ASP A 128 3.60 0.73 -15.71
N GLU A 129 2.35 1.16 -15.63
CA GLU A 129 1.99 2.37 -14.93
C GLU A 129 2.27 2.28 -13.42
N THR A 130 1.82 1.22 -12.77
CA THR A 130 2.10 0.99 -11.34
C THR A 130 3.60 0.94 -11.09
N ALA A 131 4.34 0.26 -11.96
CA ALA A 131 5.80 0.19 -11.90
C ALA A 131 6.42 1.59 -11.92
N ALA A 132 5.92 2.45 -12.81
CA ALA A 132 6.44 3.80 -12.95
C ALA A 132 6.02 4.76 -11.83
N ILE A 133 4.79 4.63 -11.30
CA ILE A 133 4.32 5.32 -10.08
C ILE A 133 5.22 4.96 -8.89
N LEU A 134 5.66 3.71 -8.78
CA LEU A 134 6.44 3.21 -7.64
C LEU A 134 7.97 3.22 -7.84
N SER A 135 8.48 3.55 -9.03
CA SER A 135 9.91 3.47 -9.41
C SER A 135 10.52 2.08 -9.45
N ILE A 136 9.71 1.04 -9.59
CA ILE A 136 10.20 -0.34 -9.53
C ILE A 136 10.05 -1.01 -10.89
N SER A 137 10.69 -2.16 -11.08
CA SER A 137 10.46 -2.92 -12.29
C SER A 137 9.03 -3.48 -12.32
N PRO A 138 8.42 -3.62 -13.51
CA PRO A 138 7.14 -4.30 -13.65
C PRO A 138 7.11 -5.71 -13.03
N SER A 139 8.20 -6.46 -13.10
CA SER A 139 8.32 -7.78 -12.44
C SER A 139 8.28 -7.71 -10.91
N THR A 140 8.81 -6.62 -10.33
CA THR A 140 8.74 -6.37 -8.89
C THR A 140 7.30 -6.08 -8.47
N VAL A 141 6.53 -5.34 -9.29
CA VAL A 141 5.09 -5.14 -9.08
C VAL A 141 4.38 -6.48 -9.01
N ASP A 142 4.59 -7.35 -10.00
CA ASP A 142 3.94 -8.65 -10.08
C ASP A 142 4.27 -9.52 -8.85
N THR A 143 5.55 -9.52 -8.43
CA THR A 143 6.01 -10.25 -7.24
C THR A 143 5.34 -9.73 -5.95
N HIS A 144 5.28 -8.40 -5.78
CA HIS A 144 4.64 -7.79 -4.63
C HIS A 144 3.13 -8.05 -4.60
N LEU A 145 2.48 -7.99 -5.76
CA LEU A 145 1.05 -8.26 -5.91
C LEU A 145 0.73 -9.73 -5.60
N GLN A 146 1.48 -10.67 -6.16
CA GLN A 146 1.26 -12.11 -5.91
C GLN A 146 1.35 -12.43 -4.43
N ARG A 147 2.43 -11.99 -3.76
CA ARG A 147 2.59 -12.19 -2.31
C ARG A 147 1.52 -11.51 -1.49
N ALA A 148 0.97 -10.37 -1.95
CA ALA A 148 -0.13 -9.72 -1.27
C ALA A 148 -1.41 -10.57 -1.34
N LYS A 149 -1.73 -11.11 -2.52
CA LYS A 149 -2.89 -11.98 -2.72
C LYS A 149 -2.80 -13.25 -1.88
N GLU A 150 -1.65 -13.91 -1.85
CA GLU A 150 -1.43 -15.11 -1.03
C GLU A 150 -1.68 -14.85 0.46
N LYS A 151 -1.14 -13.74 0.99
CA LYS A 151 -1.33 -13.37 2.40
C LYS A 151 -2.77 -13.01 2.72
N LEU A 152 -3.44 -12.27 1.84
CA LEU A 152 -4.85 -11.92 2.05
C LEU A 152 -5.74 -13.16 1.97
N ALA A 153 -5.50 -14.06 1.02
CA ALA A 153 -6.21 -15.33 0.93
C ALA A 153 -5.99 -16.20 2.18
N ALA A 154 -4.75 -16.28 2.69
CA ALA A 154 -4.46 -16.97 3.94
C ALA A 154 -5.20 -16.35 5.14
N ALA A 155 -5.25 -15.02 5.22
CA ALA A 155 -5.99 -14.31 6.27
C ALA A 155 -7.52 -14.54 6.16
N GLU A 156 -8.07 -14.53 4.95
CA GLU A 156 -9.48 -14.86 4.70
C GLU A 156 -9.81 -16.30 5.10
N ASN A 157 -8.94 -17.25 4.74
CA ASN A 157 -9.09 -18.65 5.13
C ASN A 157 -9.04 -18.83 6.65
N LEU A 158 -8.14 -18.13 7.34
CA LEU A 158 -8.08 -18.16 8.80
C LEU A 158 -9.37 -17.60 9.44
N VAL A 159 -9.88 -16.48 8.93
CA VAL A 159 -11.15 -15.91 9.42
C VAL A 159 -12.32 -16.86 9.18
N ARG A 160 -12.34 -17.57 8.04
CA ARG A 160 -13.34 -18.62 7.79
C ARG A 160 -13.18 -19.76 8.79
N PHE A 161 -11.98 -20.32 8.94
CA PHE A 161 -11.69 -21.42 9.85
C PHE A 161 -12.11 -21.11 11.30
N VAL A 162 -11.74 -19.93 11.82
CA VAL A 162 -12.09 -19.51 13.20
C VAL A 162 -13.60 -19.30 13.39
N ARG A 163 -14.36 -19.08 12.32
CA ARG A 163 -15.81 -18.90 12.37
C ARG A 163 -16.62 -20.18 12.18
N VAL A 164 -15.98 -21.27 11.75
CA VAL A 164 -16.66 -22.57 11.66
C VAL A 164 -16.81 -23.10 13.08
N ASP A 165 -18.01 -23.61 13.40
CA ASP A 165 -18.25 -24.27 14.67
C ASP A 165 -17.35 -25.53 14.74
N PRO A 166 -16.63 -25.80 15.85
CA PRO A 166 -15.85 -27.02 15.99
C PRO A 166 -16.63 -28.30 15.68
N GLU A 167 -17.94 -28.33 15.90
CA GLU A 167 -18.80 -29.47 15.54
C GLU A 167 -18.94 -29.63 14.01
N ASP A 168 -19.10 -28.53 13.26
CA ASP A 168 -19.14 -28.53 11.79
C ASP A 168 -17.78 -28.90 11.16
N LEU A 169 -16.68 -28.58 11.84
CA LEU A 169 -15.32 -28.98 11.46
C LEU A 169 -15.08 -30.47 11.66
N ALA A 170 -15.57 -31.04 12.76
CA ALA A 170 -15.48 -32.47 13.04
C ALA A 170 -16.27 -33.32 12.04
N ASP A 171 -17.43 -32.82 11.57
CA ASP A 171 -18.23 -33.48 10.54
C ASP A 171 -17.63 -33.37 9.12
N ALA A 172 -16.89 -32.29 8.83
CA ALA A 172 -16.28 -32.05 7.52
C ALA A 172 -14.90 -32.69 7.34
N ASP A 173 -14.13 -32.87 8.42
CA ASP A 173 -12.82 -33.51 8.42
C ASP A 173 -12.62 -34.32 9.72
N PRO A 174 -13.09 -35.58 9.78
CA PRO A 174 -13.04 -36.39 11.00
C PRO A 174 -11.61 -36.74 11.45
N GLU A 175 -10.60 -36.60 10.58
CA GLU A 175 -9.19 -36.80 10.95
C GLU A 175 -8.62 -35.60 11.73
N PHE A 176 -9.30 -34.45 11.77
CA PHE A 176 -8.83 -33.23 12.42
C PHE A 176 -8.76 -33.33 13.96
N PHE A 177 -9.56 -34.23 14.55
CA PHE A 177 -9.60 -34.48 16.00
C PHE A 177 -9.01 -35.85 16.39
N ASP A 178 -8.60 -36.66 15.43
CA ASP A 178 -8.10 -38.03 15.64
C ASP A 178 -6.57 -38.12 15.79
N GLU A 179 -5.89 -37.05 16.22
CA GLU A 179 -4.50 -37.14 16.66
C GLU A 179 -4.38 -37.35 18.18
N ALA A 180 -4.04 -38.60 18.50
CA ALA A 180 -3.53 -39.15 19.75
C ALA A 180 -4.56 -39.44 20.84
N GLY A 181 -4.96 -40.71 20.89
CA GLY A 181 -5.41 -41.36 22.10
C GLY A 181 -4.47 -41.05 23.28
N VAL A 182 -4.94 -40.19 24.16
CA VAL A 182 -4.52 -40.20 25.55
C VAL A 182 -5.16 -41.44 26.16
N GLY A 183 -4.50 -42.57 26.00
CA GLY A 183 -4.83 -43.77 26.75
C GLY A 183 -4.64 -43.49 28.22
N GLU A 184 -5.75 -43.33 28.95
CA GLU A 184 -5.74 -43.45 30.40
C GLU A 184 -5.36 -44.89 30.77
N ASP A 185 -4.25 -44.97 31.52
CA ASP A 185 -3.99 -45.93 32.58
C ASP A 185 -3.93 -47.43 32.24
N ALA A 186 -2.72 -47.88 31.91
CA ALA A 186 -2.28 -49.21 32.31
C ALA A 186 -0.80 -49.20 32.75
N ASN A 187 -0.62 -49.18 34.07
CA ASN A 187 0.55 -49.63 34.85
C ASN A 187 1.67 -50.36 34.08
N SER A 188 2.87 -49.81 34.06
CA SER A 188 4.10 -50.60 34.21
C SER A 188 5.33 -49.76 34.58
N SER A 189 5.77 -49.95 35.82
CA SER A 189 7.10 -49.76 36.40
C SER A 189 8.30 -49.82 35.44
N ASN A 190 9.24 -48.86 35.51
CA ASN A 190 10.60 -49.09 36.09
C ASN A 190 11.56 -47.87 35.98
N ASP A 191 12.20 -47.60 37.12
CA ASP A 191 13.61 -47.24 37.34
C ASP A 191 14.21 -45.91 36.83
N ILE A 192 14.28 -44.95 37.76
CA ILE A 192 15.17 -43.78 37.72
C ILE A 192 16.46 -44.14 38.48
N ILE A 193 17.62 -44.01 37.82
CA ILE A 193 18.94 -44.07 38.48
C ILE A 193 19.56 -42.66 38.47
N PRO A 194 20.08 -42.14 39.60
CA PRO A 194 20.75 -40.84 39.63
C PRO A 194 22.22 -40.93 39.18
N LEU A 195 22.69 -39.88 38.50
CA LEU A 195 24.08 -39.71 38.09
C LEU A 195 24.91 -39.11 39.24
N SER A 196 26.08 -39.70 39.48
CA SER A 196 27.20 -39.14 40.26
C SER A 196 27.93 -38.04 39.50
#